data_AF-A0ABD2KZA2-F1
#
_entry.id   AF-A0ABD2KZA2-F1
#
_cell.length_a   1.000
_cell.length_b   1.000
_cell.length_c   1.000
_cell.angle_alpha   90.00
_cell.angle_beta   90.00
_cell.angle_gamma   90.00
#
_symmetry.space_group_name_H-M   'P 1'
#
loop_
_entity.id
_entity.type
_entity.pdbx_description
1 polymer ?
#
loop_
_entity_poly.entity_id
_entity_poly.type
_entity_poly.pdbx_seq_one_letter_code
_entity_poly.pdbx_strand_id
1 'polypeptide(L)'
;MKKTTLWKCPKQQVLISTMDSFIFAPKSVTEPLMKDLKLVPDNRAFKAGRILGNSGLDPKDVLIKCPEQEVMDKLPIFEFKFGTQTFTLTPKEYILGLDMPLDNVFNWCHIMIREKPKDGMYAKFVMPENNTDQWVFGQLFFNKACVAFKYGETPQLALAPPKAIANPSH
;
A
#
# COMPACT_ATOMS: atom_id res chain seq x y z
N MET A 1 -20.48 -2.67 22.67
CA MET A 1 -19.15 -2.12 22.30
C MET A 1 -18.47 -3.08 21.34
N LYS A 2 -18.32 -2.71 20.05
CA LYS A 2 -17.67 -3.57 19.03
C LYS A 2 -16.15 -3.45 19.20
N LYS A 3 -15.47 -4.59 19.36
CA LYS A 3 -14.01 -4.68 19.46
C LYS A 3 -13.41 -4.40 18.08
N THR A 4 -12.74 -3.27 17.91
CA THR A 4 -11.85 -3.03 16.77
C THR A 4 -10.68 -4.01 16.91
N THR A 5 -10.53 -4.93 15.97
CA THR A 5 -9.45 -5.91 15.98
C THR A 5 -8.14 -5.20 15.64
N LEU A 6 -7.41 -4.74 16.66
CA LEU A 6 -6.05 -4.24 16.53
C LEU A 6 -5.13 -5.41 16.15
N TRP A 7 -4.71 -5.45 14.89
CA TRP A 7 -3.70 -6.40 14.43
C TRP A 7 -2.35 -6.05 15.08
N LYS A 8 -1.84 -6.94 15.93
CA LYS A 8 -0.49 -6.82 16.51
C LYS A 8 0.49 -7.61 15.66
N CYS A 9 1.24 -6.94 14.80
CA CYS A 9 2.35 -7.57 14.08
C CYS A 9 3.51 -7.91 15.03
N PRO A 10 4.19 -9.06 14.87
CA PRO A 10 5.44 -9.35 15.57
C PRO A 10 6.53 -8.34 15.17
N LYS A 11 7.62 -8.27 15.96
CA LYS A 11 8.79 -7.47 15.56
C LYS A 11 9.29 -7.98 14.21
N GLN A 12 9.18 -7.13 13.19
CA GLN A 12 9.40 -7.53 11.81
C GLN A 12 10.31 -6.49 11.14
N GLN A 13 11.20 -6.95 10.27
CA GLN A 13 12.04 -6.05 9.49
C GLN A 13 11.19 -5.37 8.42
N VAL A 14 11.53 -4.12 8.12
CA VAL A 14 10.90 -3.34 7.06
C VAL A 14 11.99 -2.78 6.17
N LEU A 15 11.82 -2.92 4.86
CA LEU A 15 12.63 -2.22 3.87
C LEU A 15 11.96 -0.90 3.51
N ILE A 16 12.71 0.20 3.51
CA ILE A 16 12.23 1.47 2.94
C ILE A 16 12.72 1.55 1.50
N SER A 17 11.80 1.72 0.56
CA SER A 17 12.09 1.84 -0.87
C SER A 17 11.58 3.17 -1.40
N THR A 18 12.46 3.95 -2.03
CA THR A 18 12.06 5.16 -2.77
C THR A 18 11.69 4.87 -4.22
N MET A 19 11.90 3.63 -4.67
CA MET A 19 11.70 3.21 -6.05
C MET A 19 10.33 2.57 -6.30
N ASP A 20 9.73 2.02 -5.25
CA ASP A 20 8.42 1.39 -5.33
C ASP A 20 7.33 2.39 -4.99
N SER A 21 6.25 2.44 -5.78
CA SER A 21 5.10 3.30 -5.49
C SER A 21 4.20 2.72 -4.39
N PHE A 22 4.23 1.40 -4.21
CA PHE A 22 3.29 0.64 -3.37
C PHE A 22 3.89 0.25 -2.01
N ILE A 23 3.02 -0.20 -1.11
CA ILE A 23 3.45 -0.92 0.09
C ILE A 23 3.37 -2.41 -0.22
N PHE A 24 4.48 -3.12 -0.13
CA PHE A 24 4.46 -4.58 -0.17
C PHE A 24 4.35 -5.14 1.24
N ALA A 25 3.42 -6.07 1.42
CA ALA A 25 3.16 -6.72 2.69
C ALA A 25 3.37 -8.23 2.57
N PRO A 26 3.64 -8.91 3.71
CA PRO A 26 3.66 -10.36 3.76
C PRO A 26 2.37 -10.98 3.24
N LYS A 27 2.49 -12.17 2.68
CA LYS A 27 1.36 -12.94 2.15
C LYS A 27 0.25 -13.17 3.18
N SER A 28 0.65 -13.38 4.44
CA SER A 28 -0.26 -13.53 5.59
C SER A 28 -1.14 -12.30 5.87
N VAL A 29 -0.76 -11.13 5.35
CA VAL A 29 -1.53 -9.88 5.43
C VAL A 29 -2.34 -9.69 4.15
N THR A 30 -1.75 -9.91 2.99
CA THR A 30 -2.40 -9.63 1.70
C THR A 30 -3.48 -10.64 1.36
N GLU A 31 -3.30 -11.93 1.59
CA GLU A 31 -4.33 -12.94 1.28
C GLU A 31 -5.69 -12.67 1.96
N PRO A 32 -5.77 -12.46 3.29
CA PRO A 32 -7.06 -12.16 3.93
C PRO A 32 -7.62 -10.82 3.46
N LEU A 33 -6.77 -9.79 3.30
CA LEU A 33 -7.20 -8.47 2.81
C LEU A 33 -7.83 -8.58 1.40
N MET A 34 -7.18 -9.29 0.49
CA MET A 34 -7.67 -9.48 -0.88
C MET A 34 -8.95 -10.33 -0.92
N LYS A 35 -9.08 -11.31 -0.02
CA LYS A 35 -10.31 -12.10 0.14
C LYS A 35 -11.49 -11.24 0.57
N ASP A 36 -11.29 -10.36 1.54
CA ASP A 36 -12.34 -9.46 2.04
C ASP A 36 -12.74 -8.42 0.99
N LEU A 37 -11.78 -7.97 0.17
CA LEU A 37 -12.00 -7.00 -0.91
C LEU A 37 -12.60 -7.57 -2.19
N LYS A 38 -12.84 -8.89 -2.25
CA LYS A 38 -13.46 -9.59 -3.40
C LYS A 38 -12.85 -9.15 -4.74
N LEU A 39 -11.54 -9.40 -4.89
CA LEU A 39 -10.80 -9.07 -6.12
C LEU A 39 -11.59 -9.45 -7.37
N VAL A 40 -11.73 -8.49 -8.28
CA VAL A 40 -12.22 -8.79 -9.63
C VAL A 40 -11.02 -9.24 -10.45
N PRO A 41 -10.92 -10.51 -10.84
CA PRO A 41 -9.77 -10.98 -11.61
C PRO A 41 -9.70 -10.23 -12.95
N ASP A 42 -8.48 -9.89 -13.38
CA ASP A 42 -8.19 -9.18 -14.62
C ASP A 42 -8.73 -9.99 -15.82
N ASN A 43 -9.93 -9.63 -16.28
CA ASN A 43 -10.64 -10.31 -17.36
C ASN A 43 -10.46 -9.57 -18.69
N ARG A 44 -10.85 -10.21 -19.81
CA ARG A 44 -10.64 -9.63 -21.16
C ARG A 44 -11.27 -8.24 -21.33
N ALA A 45 -12.38 -7.94 -20.65
CA ALA A 45 -13.01 -6.62 -20.73
C ALA A 45 -12.18 -5.54 -20.04
N PHE A 46 -11.56 -5.84 -18.90
CA PHE A 46 -10.62 -4.92 -18.23
C PHE A 46 -9.36 -4.68 -19.03
N LYS A 47 -8.78 -5.74 -19.61
CA LYS A 47 -7.61 -5.61 -20.49
C LYS A 47 -7.92 -4.71 -21.68
N ALA A 48 -9.09 -4.87 -22.29
CA ALA A 48 -9.55 -4.02 -23.37
C ALA A 48 -9.79 -2.56 -22.89
N GLY A 49 -10.44 -2.37 -21.74
CA GLY A 49 -10.67 -1.04 -21.15
C GLY A 49 -9.38 -0.28 -20.85
N ARG A 50 -8.34 -0.96 -20.34
CA ARG A 50 -7.00 -0.38 -20.13
C ARG A 50 -6.32 0.05 -21.44
N ILE A 51 -6.41 -0.79 -22.47
CA ILE A 51 -5.78 -0.53 -23.77
C ILE A 51 -6.51 0.63 -24.48
N LEU A 52 -7.84 0.67 -24.41
CA LEU A 52 -8.66 1.70 -25.07
C LEU A 52 -8.67 3.02 -24.30
N GLY A 53 -8.57 2.99 -22.97
CA GLY A 53 -8.61 4.16 -22.10
C GLY A 53 -7.31 4.96 -22.01
N ASN A 54 -6.25 4.56 -22.73
CA ASN A 54 -4.91 5.15 -22.63
C ASN A 54 -4.43 5.30 -21.17
N SER A 55 -4.87 4.36 -20.33
CA SER A 55 -4.79 4.51 -18.89
C SER A 55 -3.34 4.23 -18.48
N GLY A 56 -2.68 5.17 -17.79
CA GLY A 56 -1.36 4.96 -17.17
C GLY A 56 -1.35 3.87 -16.07
N LEU A 57 -2.29 2.94 -16.10
CA LEU A 57 -2.46 1.80 -15.21
C LEU A 57 -1.50 0.70 -15.66
N ASP A 58 -0.57 0.34 -14.77
CA ASP A 58 0.38 -0.73 -15.02
C ASP A 58 -0.41 -2.06 -15.11
N PRO A 59 -0.06 -2.98 -16.02
CA PRO A 59 -0.61 -4.33 -16.04
C PRO A 59 -0.60 -5.08 -14.70
N LYS A 60 0.24 -4.66 -13.77
CA LYS A 60 0.37 -5.19 -12.40
C LYS A 60 -0.59 -4.53 -11.41
N ASP A 61 -1.41 -3.56 -11.82
CA ASP A 61 -2.37 -2.91 -10.95
C ASP A 61 -3.50 -3.84 -10.55
N VAL A 62 -3.59 -4.09 -9.25
CA VAL A 62 -4.69 -4.83 -8.63
C VAL A 62 -5.85 -3.87 -8.43
N LEU A 63 -6.87 -4.02 -9.26
CA LEU A 63 -8.08 -3.21 -9.22
C LEU A 63 -9.22 -3.96 -8.55
N ILE A 64 -10.03 -3.21 -7.82
CA ILE A 64 -11.28 -3.70 -7.23
C ILE A 64 -12.41 -2.74 -7.55
N LYS A 65 -13.64 -3.25 -7.47
CA LYS A 65 -14.78 -2.36 -7.28
C LYS A 65 -14.54 -1.61 -5.98
N CYS A 66 -14.69 -0.28 -6.01
CA CYS A 66 -14.58 0.53 -4.81
C CYS A 66 -15.55 0.00 -3.75
N PRO A 67 -15.04 -0.37 -2.56
CA PRO A 67 -15.86 -0.91 -1.50
C PRO A 67 -16.82 0.16 -0.95
N GLU A 68 -18.02 -0.28 -0.57
CA GLU A 68 -18.96 0.56 0.15
C GLU A 68 -18.42 0.92 1.55
N GLN A 69 -18.93 2.00 2.14
CA GLN A 69 -18.43 2.49 3.44
C GLN A 69 -18.51 1.43 4.54
N GLU A 70 -19.56 0.59 4.56
CA GLU A 70 -19.69 -0.49 5.55
C GLU A 70 -18.62 -1.59 5.42
N VAL A 71 -18.10 -1.78 4.20
CA VAL A 71 -16.98 -2.68 3.95
C VAL A 71 -15.69 -1.98 4.39
N MET A 72 -15.51 -0.71 4.00
CA MET A 72 -14.37 0.11 4.41
C MET A 72 -14.17 0.16 5.93
N ASP A 73 -15.26 0.29 6.69
CA ASP A 73 -15.23 0.36 8.16
C ASP A 73 -14.79 -0.95 8.83
N LYS A 74 -14.84 -2.07 8.12
CA LYS A 74 -14.43 -3.40 8.61
C LYS A 74 -13.00 -3.76 8.22
N LEU A 75 -12.41 -3.02 7.28
CA LEU A 75 -11.05 -3.28 6.81
C LEU A 75 -10.01 -2.89 7.87
N PRO A 76 -8.86 -3.57 7.88
CA PRO A 76 -7.84 -3.33 8.89
C PRO A 76 -7.27 -1.91 8.80
N ILE A 77 -7.05 -1.32 9.97
CA ILE A 77 -6.16 -0.17 10.14
C ILE A 77 -4.79 -0.74 10.49
N PHE A 78 -3.76 -0.37 9.73
CA PHE A 78 -2.40 -0.81 9.98
C PHE A 78 -1.67 0.21 10.84
N GLU A 79 -1.13 -0.23 11.97
CA GLU A 79 -0.28 0.57 12.85
C GLU A 79 1.17 0.11 12.78
N PHE A 80 2.06 1.01 12.40
CA PHE A 80 3.50 0.76 12.32
C PHE A 80 4.22 1.56 13.41
N LYS A 81 4.91 0.85 14.31
CA LYS A 81 5.60 1.45 15.46
C LYS A 81 7.10 1.42 15.25
N PHE A 82 7.72 2.60 15.19
CA PHE A 82 9.16 2.79 15.06
C PHE A 82 9.68 3.61 16.24
N GLY A 83 10.29 2.95 17.22
CA GLY A 83 10.70 3.59 18.46
C GLY A 83 9.48 4.20 19.19
N THR A 84 9.49 5.52 19.38
CA THR A 84 8.39 6.27 20.00
C THR A 84 7.32 6.76 19.02
N GLN A 85 7.55 6.60 17.71
CA GLN A 85 6.64 7.07 16.67
C GLN A 85 5.66 5.96 16.27
N THR A 86 4.40 6.34 16.03
CA THR A 86 3.37 5.46 15.49
C THR A 86 2.81 6.08 14.21
N PHE A 87 2.81 5.29 13.14
CA PHE A 87 2.25 5.66 11.84
C PHE A 87 1.04 4.79 11.56
N THR A 88 -0.07 5.42 11.18
CA THR A 88 -1.32 4.73 10.92
C THR A 88 -1.67 4.85 9.46
N LEU A 89 -2.04 3.71 8.86
CA LEU A 89 -2.52 3.63 7.49
C LEU A 89 -3.95 3.08 7.50
N THR A 90 -4.90 3.94 7.12
CA THR A 90 -6.34 3.63 7.14
C THR A 90 -6.80 3.10 5.78
N PRO A 91 -7.96 2.42 5.72
CA PRO A 91 -8.53 1.93 4.47
C PRO A 91 -8.60 2.95 3.34
N LYS A 92 -8.95 4.21 3.65
CA LYS A 92 -9.04 5.30 2.66
C LYS A 92 -7.70 5.69 2.03
N GLU A 93 -6.59 5.24 2.60
CA GLU A 93 -5.25 5.63 2.20
C GLU A 93 -4.53 4.53 1.43
N TYR A 94 -4.97 3.29 1.57
CA TYR A 94 -4.49 2.17 0.77
C TYR A 94 -5.50 1.66 -0.26
N ILE A 95 -6.71 2.22 -0.29
CA ILE A 95 -7.71 2.02 -1.34
C ILE A 95 -8.00 3.38 -1.97
N LEU A 96 -7.47 3.58 -3.18
CA LEU A 96 -7.56 4.86 -3.89
C LEU A 96 -8.50 4.73 -5.07
N GLY A 97 -9.47 5.64 -5.19
CA GLY A 97 -10.33 5.70 -6.37
C GLY A 97 -9.53 5.95 -7.64
N LEU A 98 -9.97 5.37 -8.76
CA LEU A 98 -9.44 5.74 -10.07
C LEU A 98 -9.98 7.12 -10.45
N ASP A 99 -9.10 8.00 -10.89
CA ASP A 99 -9.48 9.28 -11.48
C ASP A 99 -10.12 9.14 -12.86
N MET A 100 -10.11 7.92 -13.44
CA MET A 100 -10.67 7.61 -14.75
C MET A 100 -11.71 6.50 -14.67
N PRO A 101 -12.87 6.66 -15.33
CA PRO A 101 -13.85 5.59 -15.45
C PRO A 101 -13.31 4.52 -16.41
N LEU A 102 -13.11 3.29 -15.90
CA LEU A 102 -12.77 2.13 -16.75
C LEU A 102 -14.00 1.54 -17.43
N ASP A 103 -15.17 1.69 -16.81
CA ASP A 103 -16.48 1.43 -17.38
C ASP A 103 -17.51 2.36 -16.72
N ASN A 104 -18.73 2.40 -17.26
CA ASN A 104 -19.86 3.12 -16.66
C ASN A 104 -20.61 2.28 -15.62
N VAL A 105 -20.04 1.15 -15.18
CA VAL A 105 -20.74 0.14 -14.38
C VAL A 105 -20.32 0.21 -12.93
N PHE A 106 -19.04 0.48 -12.67
CA PHE A 106 -18.50 0.55 -11.31
C PHE A 106 -17.51 1.70 -11.13
N ASN A 107 -17.49 2.24 -9.91
CA ASN A 107 -16.34 3.02 -9.45
C ASN A 107 -15.22 2.03 -9.13
N TRP A 108 -14.08 2.20 -9.79
CA TRP A 108 -12.90 1.35 -9.65
C TRP A 108 -11.91 1.96 -8.67
N CYS A 109 -11.24 1.12 -7.90
CA CYS A 109 -10.24 1.52 -6.92
C CYS A 109 -8.96 0.70 -7.08
N HIS A 110 -7.81 1.35 -6.90
CA HIS A 110 -6.52 0.71 -6.68
C HIS A 110 -6.38 0.22 -5.24
N ILE A 111 -5.81 -0.97 -5.09
CA ILE A 111 -5.23 -1.39 -3.81
C ILE A 111 -3.73 -1.12 -3.83
N MET A 112 -3.28 -0.36 -2.84
CA MET A 112 -1.88 0.08 -2.73
C MET A 112 -1.04 -0.81 -1.81
N ILE A 113 -1.67 -1.71 -1.06
CA ILE A 113 -0.99 -2.78 -0.30
C ILE A 113 -1.03 -4.05 -1.15
N ARG A 114 0.13 -4.59 -1.50
CA ARG A 114 0.25 -5.74 -2.41
C ARG A 114 1.14 -6.82 -1.83
N GLU A 115 0.93 -8.05 -2.28
CA GLU A 115 1.91 -9.11 -2.04
C GLU A 115 3.19 -8.76 -2.80
N LYS A 116 4.35 -9.04 -2.19
CA LYS A 116 5.62 -8.90 -2.88
C LYS A 116 5.62 -9.80 -4.14
N PRO A 117 5.90 -9.27 -5.34
CA PRO A 117 5.99 -10.09 -6.53
C PRO A 117 7.19 -11.04 -6.44
N LYS A 118 7.05 -12.23 -7.03
CA LYS A 118 8.10 -13.27 -7.03
C LYS A 118 9.42 -12.74 -7.59
N ASP A 119 10.52 -13.24 -7.03
CA ASP A 119 11.89 -12.70 -7.18
C ASP A 119 12.37 -12.56 -8.64
N GLY A 120 11.75 -13.25 -9.61
CA GLY A 120 12.05 -13.11 -11.04
C GLY A 120 11.50 -11.86 -11.73
N MET A 121 10.67 -11.04 -11.06
CA MET A 121 10.05 -9.83 -11.65
C MET A 121 10.77 -8.52 -11.26
N TYR A 122 11.72 -8.57 -10.33
CA TYR A 122 12.58 -7.45 -9.91
C TYR A 122 14.06 -7.83 -10.09
N ALA A 123 14.47 -8.11 -11.33
CA ALA A 123 15.85 -8.51 -11.64
C ALA A 123 16.94 -7.43 -11.43
N LYS A 124 16.73 -6.37 -10.62
CA LYS A 124 17.75 -5.28 -10.51
C LYS A 124 17.93 -4.60 -9.16
N PHE A 125 17.18 -4.93 -8.11
CA PHE A 125 17.37 -4.27 -6.81
C PHE A 125 17.69 -5.29 -5.73
N VAL A 126 18.80 -5.00 -5.04
CA VAL A 126 19.44 -5.74 -3.96
C VAL A 126 18.44 -5.98 -2.81
N MET A 127 17.58 -6.97 -2.95
CA MET A 127 16.78 -7.50 -1.86
C MET A 127 17.31 -8.89 -1.51
N PRO A 128 17.55 -9.22 -0.24
CA PRO A 128 17.97 -10.56 0.16
C PRO A 128 16.93 -11.60 -0.31
N GLU A 129 17.42 -12.71 -0.88
CA GLU A 129 16.63 -13.76 -1.56
C GLU A 129 15.58 -14.46 -0.66
N ASN A 130 15.57 -14.20 0.66
CA ASN A 130 14.70 -14.88 1.64
C ASN A 130 13.69 -13.97 2.38
N ASN A 131 13.35 -12.80 1.85
CA ASN A 131 12.46 -11.83 2.52
C ASN A 131 11.00 -11.82 2.00
N THR A 132 10.41 -12.99 1.74
CA THR A 132 8.99 -13.12 1.37
C THR A 132 8.03 -12.65 2.47
N ASP A 133 8.48 -12.71 3.72
CA ASP A 133 7.76 -12.22 4.90
C ASP A 133 8.28 -10.86 5.39
N GLN A 134 8.74 -9.98 4.50
CA GLN A 134 9.16 -8.63 4.85
C GLN A 134 8.16 -7.59 4.34
N TRP A 135 7.92 -6.53 5.13
CA TRP A 135 7.26 -5.34 4.61
C TRP A 135 8.23 -4.49 3.79
N VAL A 136 7.76 -3.95 2.68
CA VAL A 136 8.49 -2.92 1.91
C VAL A 136 7.61 -1.68 1.85
N PHE A 137 8.13 -0.58 2.36
CA PHE A 137 7.44 0.71 2.36
C PHE A 137 7.94 1.54 1.20
N GLY A 138 7.15 1.55 0.13
CA GLY A 138 7.32 2.43 -1.01
C GLY A 138 6.88 3.88 -0.75
N GLN A 139 6.81 4.65 -1.82
CA GLN A 139 6.48 6.08 -1.82
C GLN A 139 5.15 6.40 -1.13
N LEU A 140 4.14 5.53 -1.21
CA LEU A 140 2.87 5.74 -0.48
C LEU A 140 3.10 5.93 1.03
N PHE A 141 4.06 5.20 1.63
CA PHE A 141 4.36 5.35 3.05
C PHE A 141 4.95 6.73 3.37
N PHE A 142 5.57 7.42 2.42
CA PHE A 142 6.13 8.75 2.64
C PHE A 142 5.08 9.84 2.81
N ASN A 143 3.82 9.57 2.42
CA ASN A 143 2.68 10.42 2.81
C ASN A 143 2.44 10.41 4.33
N LYS A 144 2.97 9.39 5.03
CA LYS A 144 2.83 9.20 6.49
C LYS A 144 4.07 9.58 7.27
N ALA A 145 5.23 9.52 6.63
CA ALA A 145 6.50 9.74 7.30
C ALA A 145 7.48 10.48 6.40
N CYS A 146 8.07 11.54 6.94
CA CYS A 146 9.34 12.03 6.44
C CYS A 146 10.44 11.03 6.85
N VAL A 147 11.20 10.56 5.86
CA VAL A 147 12.28 9.60 6.06
C VAL A 147 13.62 10.29 5.85
N ALA A 148 14.52 10.16 6.81
CA ALA A 148 15.90 10.64 6.69
C ALA A 148 16.89 9.49 6.91
N PHE A 149 17.72 9.26 5.91
CA PHE A 149 18.83 8.31 5.96
C PHE A 149 20.07 9.04 6.46
N LYS A 150 20.56 8.65 7.65
CA LYS A 150 21.81 9.15 8.21
C LYS A 150 22.91 8.14 7.94
N TYR A 151 23.80 8.49 7.04
CA TYR A 151 24.98 7.69 6.73
C TYR A 151 26.13 8.10 7.66
N GLY A 152 26.75 7.11 8.30
CA GLY A 152 27.86 7.28 9.25
C GLY A 152 28.43 5.90 9.62
N GLU A 153 29.32 5.82 10.61
CA GLU A 153 29.88 4.55 11.08
C GLU A 153 28.81 3.54 11.50
N THR A 154 27.72 4.04 12.08
CA THR A 154 26.47 3.28 12.27
C THR A 154 25.36 3.95 11.47
N PRO A 155 24.94 3.37 10.34
CA PRO A 155 23.81 3.89 9.58
C PRO A 155 22.54 3.93 10.43
N GLN A 156 21.81 5.04 10.36
CA GLN A 156 20.56 5.23 11.09
C GLN A 156 19.44 5.68 10.17
N LEU A 157 18.22 5.22 10.47
CA LEU A 157 17.00 5.66 9.84
C LEU A 157 16.20 6.50 10.84
N ALA A 158 15.88 7.75 10.47
CA ALA A 158 14.97 8.58 11.23
C ALA A 158 13.62 8.70 10.50
N LEU A 159 12.54 8.53 11.25
CA LEU A 159 11.17 8.64 10.77
C LEU A 159 10.43 9.66 11.62
N ALA A 160 9.74 10.59 10.99
CA ALA A 160 8.90 11.58 11.67
C ALA A 160 7.61 11.81 10.88
N PRO A 161 6.47 12.10 11.53
CA PRO A 161 5.25 12.47 10.82
C PRO A 161 5.47 13.78 10.03
N PRO A 162 4.86 13.93 8.84
CA PRO A 162 4.89 15.18 8.10
C PRO A 162 4.33 16.29 8.99
N LYS A 163 5.01 17.43 9.04
CA LYS A 163 4.43 18.62 9.66
C LYS A 163 3.28 19.09 8.77
N ALA A 164 2.11 19.31 9.36
CA ALA A 164 1.05 20.05 8.67
C ALA A 164 1.63 21.40 8.23
N ILE A 165 1.63 21.67 6.93
CA ILE A 165 1.89 23.01 6.44
C ILE A 165 0.70 23.83 6.93
N ALA A 166 0.94 24.74 7.88
CA ALA A 166 -0.07 25.72 8.23
C ALA A 166 -0.37 26.49 6.95
N ASN A 167 -1.55 26.30 6.37
CA ASN A 167 -2.02 27.17 5.30
C ASN A 167 -2.05 28.59 5.89
N PRO A 168 -1.23 29.54 5.41
CA PRO A 168 -1.48 30.93 5.73
C PRO A 168 -2.88 31.23 5.18
N SER A 169 -3.77 31.65 6.07
CA SER A 169 -5.13 32.04 5.73
C SER A 169 -5.05 33.13 4.64
N HIS A 170 -5.56 32.82 3.45
CA HIS A 170 -5.83 33.81 2.41
C HIS A 170 -7.33 34.06 2.38
#